data_AF-A0A2N3E2L7-F1
#
_entry.id   AF-A0A2N3E2L7-F1
#
_cell.length_a   1.000
_cell.length_b   1.000
_cell.length_c   1.000
_cell.angle_alpha   90.00
_cell.angle_beta   90.00
_cell.angle_gamma   90.00
#
_symmetry.space_group_name_H-M   'P 1'
#
loop_
_entity.id
_entity.type
_entity.pdbx_description
1 polymer ?
#
loop_
_entity_poly.entity_id
_entity_poly.type
_entity_poly.pdbx_seq_one_letter_code
_entity_poly.pdbx_strand_id
1 'polypeptide(L)'
;MAAYGKEREKLLAWLRARLRGGHAKGEFVACDAATVAKALLAATEYSVTWAEREDRARMRRTAEEVASLLLRGLLVQGRSLDEVKAEAAENA
;
A
#
# COMPACT_ATOMS: atom_id res chain seq x y z
N MET A 1 22.70 -7.31 -1.71
CA MET A 1 21.74 -7.73 -2.76
C MET A 1 20.80 -8.85 -2.29
N ALA A 2 21.29 -10.00 -1.79
CA ALA A 2 20.42 -11.11 -1.35
C ALA A 2 19.43 -10.76 -0.22
N ALA A 3 19.84 -9.95 0.77
CA ALA A 3 18.98 -9.53 1.87
C ALA A 3 17.81 -8.63 1.43
N TYR A 4 18.05 -7.70 0.51
CA TYR A 4 17.00 -6.83 -0.06
C TYR A 4 15.97 -7.65 -0.85
N GLY A 5 16.40 -8.62 -1.65
CA GLY A 5 15.49 -9.50 -2.38
C GLY A 5 14.56 -10.31 -1.46
N LYS A 6 15.09 -10.82 -0.34
CA LYS A 6 14.29 -11.58 0.64
C LYS A 6 13.24 -10.70 1.33
N GLU A 7 13.60 -9.49 1.72
CA GLU A 7 12.65 -8.55 2.33
C GLU A 7 11.57 -8.13 1.33
N ARG A 8 11.97 -7.89 0.08
CA ARG A 8 11.05 -7.54 -1.01
C ARG A 8 10.00 -8.64 -1.23
N GLU A 9 10.40 -9.90 -1.26
CA GLU A 9 9.46 -11.03 -1.38
C GLU A 9 8.52 -11.14 -0.18
N LYS A 10 9.01 -10.88 1.04
CA LYS A 10 8.17 -10.85 2.25
C LYS A 10 7.10 -9.76 2.17
N LEU A 11 7.47 -8.56 1.71
CA LEU A 11 6.53 -7.46 1.50
C LEU A 11 5.49 -7.80 0.42
N LEU A 12 5.92 -8.39 -0.69
CA LEU A 12 4.99 -8.85 -1.74
C LEU A 12 4.02 -9.91 -1.22
N ALA A 13 4.49 -10.86 -0.42
CA ALA A 13 3.63 -11.87 0.20
C ALA A 13 2.60 -11.23 1.14
N TRP A 14 3.02 -10.27 1.96
CA TRP A 14 2.14 -9.52 2.85
C TRP A 14 1.08 -8.71 2.07
N LEU A 15 1.48 -7.95 1.04
CA LEU A 15 0.56 -7.18 0.19
C LEU A 15 -0.48 -8.08 -0.48
N ARG A 16 -0.06 -9.23 -1.02
CA ARG A 16 -0.99 -10.21 -1.63
C ARG A 16 -2.00 -10.72 -0.61
N ALA A 17 -1.56 -11.01 0.61
CA ALA A 17 -2.47 -11.44 1.68
C ALA A 17 -3.46 -10.33 2.05
N ARG A 18 -3.00 -9.08 2.17
CA ARG A 18 -3.84 -7.93 2.49
C ARG A 18 -4.90 -7.64 1.42
N LEU A 19 -4.53 -7.73 0.14
CA LEU A 19 -5.44 -7.54 -0.99
C LEU A 19 -6.53 -8.62 -1.02
N ARG A 20 -6.15 -9.90 -0.84
CA ARG A 20 -7.13 -11.00 -0.76
C ARG A 20 -8.05 -10.88 0.45
N GLY A 21 -7.50 -10.53 1.61
CA GLY A 21 -8.30 -10.32 2.82
C GLY A 21 -9.27 -9.15 2.69
N GLY A 22 -8.82 -8.01 2.14
CA GLY A 22 -9.69 -6.86 1.89
C GLY A 22 -10.78 -7.15 0.86
N HIS A 23 -10.48 -7.91 -0.20
CA HIS A 23 -11.49 -8.35 -1.15
C HIS A 23 -12.56 -9.25 -0.49
N ALA A 24 -12.14 -10.24 0.30
CA ALA A 24 -13.05 -11.13 1.02
C ALA A 24 -13.97 -10.38 2.02
N LYS A 25 -13.50 -9.25 2.56
CA LYS A 25 -14.25 -8.34 3.44
C LYS A 25 -15.14 -7.34 2.70
N GLY A 26 -15.10 -7.29 1.36
CA GLY A 26 -15.80 -6.27 0.57
C GLY A 26 -15.16 -4.87 0.65
N GLU A 27 -13.93 -4.78 1.14
CA GLU A 27 -13.17 -3.53 1.25
C GLU A 27 -12.53 -3.15 -0.10
N PHE A 28 -11.99 -4.14 -0.81
CA PHE A 28 -11.31 -3.96 -2.09
C PHE A 28 -12.01 -4.66 -3.25
N VAL A 29 -11.91 -4.05 -4.44
CA VAL A 29 -12.40 -4.65 -5.68
C VAL A 29 -11.66 -5.95 -6.00
N ALA A 30 -12.30 -6.84 -6.76
CA ALA A 30 -11.64 -8.01 -7.30
C ALA A 30 -10.49 -7.56 -8.22
N CYS A 31 -9.27 -8.08 -7.97
CA CYS A 31 -8.09 -7.75 -8.76
C CYS A 31 -7.09 -8.91 -8.77
N ASP A 32 -6.17 -8.91 -9.74
CA ASP A 32 -5.01 -9.80 -9.69
C ASP A 32 -4.04 -9.35 -8.60
N ALA A 33 -4.15 -9.97 -7.42
CA ALA A 33 -3.39 -9.59 -6.23
C ALA A 33 -1.87 -9.65 -6.45
N ALA A 34 -1.39 -10.51 -7.35
CA ALA A 34 0.04 -10.62 -7.65
C ALA A 34 0.56 -9.39 -8.41
N THR A 35 -0.16 -8.94 -9.44
CA THR A 35 0.17 -7.75 -10.22
C THR A 35 -0.01 -6.48 -9.40
N VAL A 36 -1.13 -6.34 -8.69
CA VAL A 36 -1.40 -5.17 -7.85
C VAL A 36 -0.36 -5.03 -6.75
N ALA A 37 0.00 -6.11 -6.05
CA ALA A 37 1.06 -6.05 -5.03
C ALA A 37 2.41 -5.58 -5.60
N LYS A 38 2.78 -6.01 -6.81
CA LYS A 38 4.00 -5.54 -7.47
C LYS A 38 3.92 -4.05 -7.81
N ALA A 39 2.77 -3.58 -8.31
CA ALA A 39 2.55 -2.18 -8.64
C ALA A 39 2.60 -1.29 -7.40
N LEU A 40 1.93 -1.68 -6.31
CA LEU A 40 1.95 -0.97 -5.02
C LEU A 40 3.38 -0.86 -4.46
N LEU A 41 4.12 -1.97 -4.46
CA LEU A 41 5.49 -1.97 -3.96
C LEU A 41 6.40 -1.11 -4.83
N ALA A 42 6.32 -1.23 -6.16
CA ALA A 42 7.11 -0.44 -7.09
C ALA A 42 6.84 1.07 -6.95
N ALA A 43 5.57 1.47 -6.83
CA ALA A 43 5.20 2.87 -6.61
C ALA A 43 5.78 3.43 -5.29
N THR A 44 5.81 2.61 -4.25
CA THR A 44 6.39 2.97 -2.94
C THR A 44 7.92 3.03 -3.00
N GLU A 45 8.56 2.08 -3.69
CA GLU A 45 10.01 2.05 -3.92
C GLU A 45 10.47 3.24 -4.77
N TYR A 46 9.61 3.75 -5.66
CA TYR A 46 9.94 4.87 -6.54
C TYR A 46 9.60 6.23 -5.94
N SER A 47 8.60 6.34 -5.06
CA SER A 47 8.20 7.62 -4.44
C SER A 47 9.33 8.26 -3.61
N VAL A 48 10.24 7.45 -3.06
CA VAL A 48 11.44 7.92 -2.33
C VAL A 48 12.49 8.58 -3.23
N THR A 49 12.37 8.50 -4.56
CA THR A 49 13.25 9.21 -5.50
C THR A 49 12.91 10.70 -5.64
N TRP A 50 11.69 11.10 -5.28
CA TRP A 50 11.21 12.48 -5.37
C TRP A 50 10.95 13.12 -4.00
N ALA A 51 11.00 12.36 -2.91
CA ALA A 51 10.81 12.88 -1.57
C ALA A 51 12.07 13.63 -1.09
N GLU A 52 11.93 14.91 -0.73
CA GLU A 52 12.98 15.68 -0.05
C GLU A 52 13.31 15.03 1.30
N ARG A 53 14.55 14.53 1.44
CA ARG A 53 14.98 13.76 2.62
C ARG A 53 15.21 14.62 3.87
N GLU A 54 15.38 15.93 3.71
CA GLU A 54 15.71 16.85 4.80
C GLU A 54 14.48 17.25 5.63
N ASP A 55 13.27 17.15 5.05
CA ASP A 55 12.01 17.43 5.76
C ASP A 55 11.24 16.12 6.01
N ARG A 56 11.48 15.52 7.18
CA ARG A 56 10.81 14.28 7.62
C ARG A 56 9.29 14.44 7.67
N ALA A 57 8.77 15.63 7.99
CA ALA A 57 7.34 15.86 8.07
C ALA A 57 6.72 15.87 6.67
N ARG A 58 7.38 16.51 5.70
CA ARG A 58 6.99 16.46 4.29
C ARG A 58 7.11 15.05 3.70
N MET A 59 8.16 14.31 4.03
CA MET A 59 8.33 12.93 3.60
C MET A 59 7.18 12.04 4.09
N ARG A 60 6.78 12.17 5.37
CA ARG A 60 5.63 11.43 5.91
C ARG A 60 4.34 11.78 5.18
N ARG A 61 4.04 13.08 4.97
CA ARG A 61 2.85 13.51 4.23
C ARG A 61 2.82 12.95 2.81
N THR A 62 3.95 13.01 2.11
CA THR A 62 4.09 12.50 0.74
C THR A 62 3.83 10.99 0.69
N ALA A 63 4.40 10.22 1.63
CA ALA A 63 4.16 8.78 1.71
C ALA A 63 2.66 8.46 1.93
N GLU A 64 1.99 9.26 2.76
CA GLU A 64 0.58 9.08 3.07
C GLU A 64 -0.35 9.47 1.92
N GLU A 65 0.00 10.51 1.16
CA GLU A 65 -0.68 10.90 -0.09
C GLU A 65 -0.52 9.83 -1.17
N VAL A 66 0.69 9.31 -1.38
CA VAL A 66 0.96 8.22 -2.33
C VAL A 66 0.17 6.98 -1.97
N ALA A 67 0.19 6.55 -0.70
CA ALA A 67 -0.61 5.42 -0.23
C ALA A 67 -2.11 5.63 -0.47
N SER A 68 -2.61 6.84 -0.22
CA SER A 68 -4.01 7.21 -0.43
C SER A 68 -4.41 7.15 -1.91
N LEU A 69 -3.56 7.63 -2.82
CA LEU A 69 -3.78 7.55 -4.28
C LEU A 69 -3.81 6.10 -4.76
N LEU A 70 -2.86 5.28 -4.30
CA LEU A 70 -2.77 3.88 -4.65
C LEU A 70 -3.99 3.07 -4.17
N LEU A 71 -4.46 3.33 -2.94
CA LEU A 71 -5.61 2.62 -2.37
C LEU A 71 -6.94 3.06 -2.98
N ARG A 72 -7.10 4.33 -3.38
CA ARG A 72 -8.35 4.81 -4.03
C ARG A 72 -8.75 3.98 -5.25
N GLY A 73 -7.78 3.56 -6.06
CA GLY A 73 -8.03 2.72 -7.24
C GLY A 73 -8.46 1.29 -6.91
N LEU A 74 -8.36 0.88 -5.64
CA LEU A 74 -8.64 -0.48 -5.17
C LEU A 74 -9.90 -0.57 -4.32
N LEU A 75 -10.43 0.55 -3.82
CA LEU A 75 -11.62 0.55 -2.97
C LEU A 75 -12.86 0.13 -3.74
N VAL A 76 -13.70 -0.68 -3.09
CA VAL A 76 -15.07 -0.90 -3.57
C VAL A 76 -15.87 0.40 -3.52
N GLN A 77 -16.80 0.57 -4.45
CA GLN A 77 -17.67 1.74 -4.50
C GLN A 77 -18.40 1.94 -3.15
N GLY A 78 -18.37 3.16 -2.61
CA GLY A 78 -18.97 3.48 -1.32
C GLY A 78 -18.08 3.23 -0.10
N ARG A 79 -16.89 2.64 -0.25
CA ARG A 79 -15.88 2.55 0.82
C ARG A 79 -15.03 3.82 0.87
N SER A 80 -14.69 4.26 2.07
CA SER A 80 -13.82 5.42 2.27
C SER A 80 -12.39 5.00 2.65
N LEU A 81 -11.40 5.85 2.29
CA LEU A 81 -10.02 5.65 2.75
C LEU A 81 -9.91 5.77 4.26
N ASP A 82 -10.74 6.60 4.89
CA ASP A 82 -10.68 6.84 6.34
C ASP A 82 -11.09 5.58 7.13
N GLU A 83 -12.08 4.83 6.64
CA GLU A 83 -12.44 3.51 7.19
C GLU A 83 -11.26 2.53 7.13
N VAL A 84 -10.55 2.49 6.00
CA VAL A 84 -9.39 1.62 5.81
C VAL A 84 -8.23 2.02 6.71
N LYS A 85 -7.99 3.32 6.86
CA LYS A 85 -6.97 3.85 7.78
C LYS A 85 -7.30 3.54 9.24
N ALA A 86 -8.55 3.69 9.64
CA ALA A 86 -9.01 3.38 11.00
C ALA A 86 -8.79 1.88 11.31
N GLU A 87 -9.22 0.97 10.43
CA GLU A 87 -8.99 -0.47 10.60
C GLU A 87 -7.49 -0.80 10.68
N ALA A 88 -6.65 -0.15 9.86
CA ALA A 88 -5.21 -0.37 9.90
C ALA A 88 -4.58 0.11 11.22
N ALA A 89 -5.07 1.21 11.79
CA ALA A 89 -4.59 1.75 13.06
C ALA A 89 -4.97 0.87 14.28
N GLU A 90 -6.10 0.16 14.22
CA GLU A 90 -6.52 -0.79 15.26
C GLU A 90 -5.69 -2.09 15.26
N ASN A 91 -5.06 -2.43 14.14
CA ASN A 91 -4.30 -3.67 13.95
C ASN A 91 -2.78 -3.48 13.94
N ALA A 92 -2.29 -2.25 14.21
CA ALA A 92 -0.88 -1.89 14.22
C ALA A 92 -0.30 -1.86 15.64
#